data_AF-R0AZ50-F1
#
_entry.id   AF-R0AZ50-F1
#
_cell.length_a   1.000
_cell.length_b   1.000
_cell.length_c   1.000
_cell.angle_alpha   90.00
_cell.angle_beta   90.00
_cell.angle_gamma   90.00
#
_symmetry.space_group_name_H-M   'P 1'
#
loop_
_entity.id
_entity.type
_entity.pdbx_description
1 polymer ?
#
loop_
_entity_poly.entity_id
_entity_poly.type
_entity_poly.pdbx_seq_one_letter_code
_entity_poly.pdbx_strand_id
1 'polypeptide(L)'
;MLSLKQSNIIKEQLRQENAHEFVENLIMSYATDTNRIGELLALIPRIADRQLQIKQKQVLEYVWAFNLLLSERVRYPIPQRKSKSKHKDDAYFPTLLYGCKAHFPSGNCDGGSLAEREFFSEFIEMLKIELEFDYEDKDDWGWICNTADCREWMLEVIKQHIDADFVEPEVRIRTYRERGR
;
A
#
# COMPACT_ATOMS: atom_id res chain seq x y z
N MET A 1 -4.60 -3.10 -32.12
CA MET A 1 -4.94 -3.55 -30.75
C MET A 1 -4.41 -4.96 -30.60
N LEU A 2 -3.74 -5.31 -29.50
CA LEU A 2 -3.25 -6.68 -29.30
C LEU A 2 -4.43 -7.63 -29.09
N SER A 3 -4.36 -8.83 -29.67
CA SER A 3 -5.31 -9.90 -29.38
C SER A 3 -5.15 -10.38 -27.93
N LEU A 4 -6.21 -10.96 -27.36
CA LEU A 4 -6.18 -11.52 -26.00
C LEU A 4 -5.03 -12.52 -25.82
N LYS A 5 -4.80 -13.37 -26.83
CA LYS A 5 -3.70 -14.35 -26.84
C LYS A 5 -2.33 -13.67 -26.75
N GLN A 6 -2.11 -12.62 -27.53
CA GLN A 6 -0.86 -11.85 -27.49
C GLN A 6 -0.67 -11.13 -26.14
N SER A 7 -1.74 -10.55 -25.60
CA SER A 7 -1.69 -9.92 -24.26
C SER A 7 -1.38 -10.92 -23.14
N ASN A 8 -1.92 -12.14 -23.22
CA ASN A 8 -1.64 -13.18 -22.22
C ASN A 8 -0.18 -13.64 -22.28
N ILE A 9 0.37 -13.85 -23.48
CA ILE A 9 1.79 -14.21 -23.65
C ILE A 9 2.70 -13.16 -22.99
N ILE A 10 2.44 -11.88 -23.24
CA ILE A 10 3.23 -10.79 -22.65
C ILE A 10 3.12 -10.81 -21.12
N LYS A 11 1.91 -10.96 -20.56
CA LYS A 11 1.71 -11.00 -19.11
C LYS A 11 2.43 -12.18 -18.44
N GLU A 12 2.39 -13.35 -19.05
CA GLU A 12 3.04 -14.55 -18.50
C GLU A 12 4.57 -14.39 -18.49
N GLN A 13 5.15 -13.87 -19.57
CA GLN A 13 6.60 -13.64 -19.66
C GLN A 13 7.07 -12.57 -18.67
N LEU A 14 6.29 -11.49 -18.49
CA LEU A 14 6.63 -10.43 -17.53
C LEU A 14 6.57 -10.86 -16.05
N ARG A 15 5.99 -12.03 -15.74
CA ARG A 15 5.97 -12.59 -14.38
C ARG A 15 7.15 -13.52 -14.08
N GLN A 16 7.93 -13.89 -15.09
CA GLN A 16 9.08 -14.77 -14.93
C GLN A 16 10.28 -13.97 -14.39
N GLU A 17 11.22 -14.65 -13.71
CA GLU A 17 12.44 -14.04 -13.19
C GLU A 17 13.30 -13.39 -14.29
N ASN A 18 13.25 -13.92 -15.50
CA ASN A 18 13.98 -13.43 -16.68
C ASN A 18 13.22 -12.34 -17.47
N ALA A 19 12.20 -11.71 -16.88
CA ALA A 19 11.41 -10.68 -17.56
C ALA A 19 12.27 -9.55 -18.15
N HIS A 20 13.37 -9.18 -17.49
CA HIS A 20 14.31 -8.17 -17.99
C HIS A 20 14.93 -8.58 -19.33
N GLU A 21 15.49 -9.79 -19.42
CA GLU A 21 16.09 -10.34 -20.64
C GLU A 21 15.06 -10.50 -21.76
N PHE A 22 13.82 -10.92 -21.42
CA PHE A 22 12.73 -10.97 -22.38
C PHE A 22 12.42 -9.60 -22.99
N VAL A 23 12.28 -8.57 -22.15
CA VAL A 23 11.98 -7.21 -22.60
C VAL A 23 13.12 -6.63 -23.41
N GLU A 24 14.36 -6.83 -22.99
CA GLU A 24 15.55 -6.38 -23.73
C GLU A 24 15.59 -6.99 -25.13
N ASN A 25 15.47 -8.32 -25.24
CA ASN A 25 15.43 -9.02 -26.52
C ASN A 25 14.27 -8.55 -27.40
N LEU A 26 13.09 -8.29 -26.82
CA LEU A 26 11.94 -7.79 -27.56
C LEU A 26 12.18 -6.38 -28.11
N ILE A 27 12.75 -5.48 -27.31
CA ILE A 27 13.08 -4.11 -27.71
C ILE A 27 14.12 -4.14 -28.84
N MET A 28 15.20 -4.90 -28.68
CA MET A 28 16.26 -5.02 -29.68
C MET A 28 15.74 -5.67 -30.98
N SER A 29 14.85 -6.65 -30.87
CA SER A 29 14.20 -7.28 -32.04
C SER A 29 13.20 -6.35 -32.76
N TYR A 30 12.62 -5.39 -32.05
CA TYR A 30 11.75 -4.37 -32.65
C TYR A 30 12.56 -3.24 -33.32
N ALA A 31 13.69 -2.87 -32.71
CA ALA A 31 14.56 -1.76 -33.11
C ALA A 31 15.43 -2.06 -34.36
N THR A 32 14.83 -2.58 -35.43
CA THR A 32 15.54 -3.01 -36.65
C THR A 32 15.88 -1.88 -37.61
N ASP A 33 15.20 -0.73 -37.49
CA ASP A 33 15.37 0.41 -38.39
C ASP A 33 15.15 1.75 -37.66
N THR A 34 15.57 2.83 -38.30
CA THR A 34 15.56 4.18 -37.70
C THR A 34 14.16 4.69 -37.36
N ASN A 35 13.12 4.28 -38.09
CA ASN A 35 11.75 4.69 -37.80
C ASN A 35 11.25 3.99 -36.53
N ARG A 36 11.44 2.67 -36.43
CA ARG A 36 11.04 1.90 -35.23
C ARG A 36 11.83 2.32 -33.99
N ILE A 37 13.11 2.65 -34.14
CA ILE A 37 13.91 3.25 -33.07
C ILE A 37 13.31 4.59 -32.64
N GLY A 38 12.95 5.45 -33.60
CA GLY A 38 12.28 6.72 -33.32
C GLY A 38 10.96 6.56 -32.55
N GLU A 39 10.15 5.56 -32.90
CA GLU A 39 8.91 5.22 -32.19
C GLU A 39 9.18 4.79 -30.74
N LEU A 40 10.21 3.95 -30.51
CA LEU A 40 10.60 3.54 -29.16
C LEU A 40 11.07 4.73 -28.32
N LEU A 41 11.90 5.61 -28.89
CA LEU A 41 12.38 6.82 -28.22
C LEU A 41 11.23 7.76 -27.85
N ALA A 42 10.19 7.83 -28.69
CA ALA A 42 8.98 8.61 -28.39
C ALA A 42 8.16 8.06 -27.20
N LEU A 43 8.41 6.81 -26.76
CA LEU A 43 7.80 6.25 -25.56
C LEU A 43 8.51 6.69 -24.27
N ILE A 44 9.77 7.11 -24.32
CA ILE A 44 10.54 7.50 -23.13
C ILE A 44 9.83 8.61 -22.32
N PRO A 45 9.34 9.70 -22.94
CA PRO A 45 8.60 10.73 -22.19
C PRO A 45 7.33 10.18 -21.52
N ARG A 46 6.62 9.23 -22.17
CA ARG A 46 5.42 8.61 -21.60
C ARG A 46 5.74 7.72 -20.40
N ILE A 47 6.87 7.01 -20.46
CA ILE A 47 7.36 6.20 -19.34
C ILE A 47 7.76 7.12 -18.17
N ALA A 48 8.46 8.22 -18.46
CA ALA A 48 8.84 9.20 -17.45
C ALA A 48 7.62 9.85 -16.79
N ASP A 49 6.61 10.25 -17.57
CA ASP A 49 5.34 10.79 -17.07
C ASP A 49 4.61 9.78 -16.18
N ARG A 50 4.55 8.51 -16.59
CA ARG A 50 3.97 7.44 -15.77
C ARG A 50 4.70 7.26 -14.44
N GLN A 51 6.03 7.32 -14.45
CA GLN A 51 6.83 7.26 -13.22
C GLN A 51 6.55 8.46 -12.31
N LEU A 52 6.42 9.66 -12.90
CA LEU A 52 6.08 10.87 -12.17
C LEU A 52 4.68 10.79 -11.54
N GLN A 53 3.69 10.27 -12.25
CA GLN A 53 2.34 10.02 -11.72
C GLN A 53 2.36 9.04 -10.55
N ILE A 54 3.13 7.94 -10.66
CA ILE A 54 3.31 6.98 -9.56
C ILE A 54 3.91 7.69 -8.34
N LYS A 55 4.97 8.48 -8.53
CA LYS A 55 5.64 9.21 -7.44
C LYS A 55 4.75 10.27 -6.81
N GLN A 56 3.99 11.01 -7.61
CA GLN A 56 3.01 11.97 -7.12
C GLN A 56 1.97 11.29 -6.24
N LYS A 57 1.42 10.14 -6.69
CA LYS A 57 0.48 9.36 -5.87
C LYS A 57 1.12 8.92 -4.55
N GLN A 58 2.35 8.40 -4.57
CA GLN A 58 3.08 8.03 -3.36
C GLN A 58 3.26 9.22 -2.41
N VAL A 59 3.65 10.39 -2.92
CA VAL A 59 3.79 11.62 -2.10
C VAL A 59 2.46 12.03 -1.47
N LEU A 60 1.35 11.96 -2.21
CA LEU A 60 0.03 12.27 -1.67
C LEU A 60 -0.36 11.30 -0.54
N GLU A 61 -0.10 10.00 -0.69
CA GLU A 61 -0.31 9.02 0.36
C GLU A 61 0.55 9.31 1.60
N TYR A 62 1.82 9.69 1.44
CA TYR A 62 2.67 10.09 2.57
C TYR A 62 2.16 11.35 3.28
N VAL A 63 1.74 12.36 2.52
CA VAL A 63 1.16 13.59 3.10
C VAL A 63 -0.11 13.25 3.88
N TRP A 64 -0.96 12.38 3.32
CA TRP A 64 -2.19 11.94 3.97
C TRP A 64 -1.91 11.14 5.24
N ALA A 65 -1.02 10.15 5.17
CA ALA A 65 -0.52 9.38 6.31
C ALA A 65 0.00 10.29 7.43
N PHE A 66 0.81 11.29 7.08
CA PHE A 66 1.35 12.25 8.04
C PHE A 66 0.25 13.11 8.68
N ASN A 67 -0.73 13.58 7.90
CA ASN A 67 -1.87 14.35 8.43
C ASN A 67 -2.73 13.53 9.41
N LEU A 68 -2.91 12.22 9.14
CA LEU A 68 -3.59 11.33 10.06
C LEU A 68 -2.80 11.17 11.36
N LEU A 69 -1.48 10.99 11.28
CA LEU A 69 -0.62 10.94 12.48
C LEU A 69 -0.70 12.22 13.32
N LEU A 70 -0.69 13.39 12.68
CA LEU A 70 -0.89 14.66 13.38
C LEU A 70 -2.26 14.71 14.06
N SER A 71 -3.30 14.21 13.40
CA SER A 71 -4.66 14.16 13.95
C SER A 71 -4.76 13.21 15.15
N GLU A 72 -4.09 12.07 15.11
CA GLU A 72 -4.00 11.15 16.25
C GLU A 72 -3.29 11.79 17.44
N ARG A 73 -2.23 12.59 17.22
CA ARG A 73 -1.57 13.35 18.30
C ARG A 73 -2.49 14.36 19.00
N VAL A 74 -3.48 14.92 18.29
CA VAL A 74 -4.50 15.78 18.89
C VAL A 74 -5.50 14.97 19.72
N ARG A 75 -5.85 13.75 19.30
CA ARG A 75 -6.73 12.84 20.06
C ARG A 75 -6.06 12.34 21.35
N TYR A 76 -4.73 12.21 21.35
CA TYR A 76 -3.93 11.71 22.47
C TYR A 76 -2.84 12.71 22.94
N PRO A 77 -3.20 13.86 23.55
CA PRO A 77 -2.24 14.89 23.96
C PRO A 77 -1.38 14.46 25.17
N ILE A 78 -0.10 14.86 25.15
CA ILE A 78 0.99 14.31 25.99
C ILE A 78 0.87 14.46 27.53
N PRO A 79 0.17 15.42 28.18
CA PRO A 79 0.22 15.50 29.66
C PRO A 79 -1.01 14.97 30.45
N GLN A 80 -2.05 14.39 29.84
CA GLN A 80 -3.24 13.92 30.59
C GLN A 80 -3.43 12.39 30.57
N ARG A 81 -2.33 11.63 30.67
CA ARG A 81 -2.37 10.16 30.84
C ARG A 81 -2.90 9.76 32.23
N LYS A 82 -4.19 10.02 32.49
CA LYS A 82 -5.06 9.22 33.38
C LYS A 82 -5.99 8.33 32.55
N SER A 83 -5.55 7.89 31.37
CA SER A 83 -6.25 6.81 30.68
C SER A 83 -6.00 5.50 31.42
N LYS A 84 -7.08 4.77 31.71
CA LYS A 84 -7.04 3.37 32.14
C LYS A 84 -6.99 2.40 30.95
N SER A 85 -6.82 2.87 29.70
CA SER A 85 -6.64 2.01 28.54
C SER A 85 -5.29 1.30 28.57
N LYS A 86 -5.26 0.05 28.10
CA LYS A 86 -4.04 -0.75 27.91
C LYS A 86 -3.05 -0.09 26.95
N HIS A 87 -3.55 0.74 26.06
CA HIS A 87 -2.79 1.51 25.09
C HIS A 87 -2.39 2.82 25.78
N LYS A 88 -1.13 2.91 26.24
CA LYS A 88 -0.54 4.14 26.80
C LYS A 88 0.37 4.85 25.80
N ASP A 89 0.74 4.19 24.70
CA ASP A 89 1.67 4.65 23.66
C ASP A 89 1.09 4.51 22.23
N ASP A 90 -0.22 4.79 22.10
CA ASP A 90 -1.15 4.61 20.95
C ASP A 90 -0.73 5.28 19.63
N ALA A 91 0.45 5.90 19.56
CA ALA A 91 0.97 6.43 18.32
C ALA A 91 1.80 5.40 17.54
N TYR A 92 2.24 4.31 18.17
CA TYR A 92 3.14 3.35 17.54
C TYR A 92 2.45 2.57 16.41
N PHE A 93 1.39 1.84 16.71
CA PHE A 93 0.61 1.13 15.70
C PHE A 93 0.10 2.04 14.57
N PRO A 94 -0.51 3.22 14.83
CA PRO A 94 -0.91 4.12 13.73
C PRO A 94 0.27 4.60 12.88
N THR A 95 1.47 4.79 13.45
CA THR A 95 2.67 5.16 12.68
C THR A 95 3.06 4.06 11.72
N LEU A 96 3.10 2.81 12.20
CA LEU A 96 3.40 1.66 11.34
C LEU A 96 2.30 1.46 10.29
N LEU A 97 1.02 1.56 10.66
CA LEU A 97 -0.11 1.41 9.76
C LEU A 97 -0.03 2.41 8.59
N TYR A 98 0.07 3.71 8.89
CA TYR A 98 0.05 4.72 7.85
C TYR A 98 1.36 4.73 7.03
N GLY A 99 2.49 4.46 7.67
CA GLY A 99 3.76 4.27 6.98
C GLY A 99 3.72 3.10 6.00
N CYS A 100 3.21 1.94 6.45
CA CYS A 100 3.09 0.75 5.62
C CYS A 100 2.08 0.93 4.49
N LYS A 101 0.91 1.53 4.74
CA LYS A 101 -0.07 1.80 3.68
C LYS A 101 0.49 2.72 2.59
N ALA A 102 1.18 3.78 2.98
CA ALA A 102 1.75 4.73 2.03
C ALA A 102 2.91 4.13 1.22
N HIS A 103 3.74 3.31 1.85
CA HIS A 103 4.93 2.74 1.24
C HIS A 103 4.67 1.44 0.47
N PHE A 104 3.75 0.60 0.96
CA PHE A 104 3.38 -0.73 0.43
C PHE A 104 1.89 -0.78 0.06
N PRO A 105 1.44 -0.04 -0.98
CA PRO A 105 0.03 0.09 -1.30
C PRO A 105 -0.64 -1.23 -1.76
N SER A 106 0.15 -2.23 -2.18
CA SER A 106 -0.31 -3.59 -2.52
C SER A 106 -0.46 -4.51 -1.31
N GLY A 107 -0.07 -4.06 -0.12
CA GLY A 107 -0.04 -4.89 1.08
C GLY A 107 1.08 -5.93 1.08
N ASN A 108 2.14 -5.73 0.29
CA ASN A 108 3.34 -6.58 0.29
C ASN A 108 4.63 -5.77 0.06
N CYS A 109 5.76 -6.36 0.42
CA CYS A 109 7.09 -5.76 0.30
C CYS A 109 7.95 -6.42 -0.79
N ASP A 110 7.32 -7.01 -1.82
CA ASP A 110 8.00 -7.71 -2.91
C ASP A 110 8.99 -6.79 -3.63
N GLY A 111 10.24 -7.25 -3.77
CA GLY A 111 11.31 -6.46 -4.37
C GLY A 111 11.84 -5.32 -3.49
N GLY A 112 11.35 -5.17 -2.26
CA GLY A 112 11.85 -4.21 -1.29
C GLY A 112 13.27 -4.52 -0.81
N SER A 113 13.97 -3.47 -0.38
CA SER A 113 15.24 -3.50 0.34
C SER A 113 15.12 -4.20 1.69
N LEU A 114 16.26 -4.55 2.30
CA LEU A 114 16.27 -5.19 3.63
C LEU A 114 15.54 -4.34 4.67
N ALA A 115 15.79 -3.02 4.71
CA ALA A 115 15.13 -2.12 5.66
C ALA A 115 13.61 -2.06 5.45
N GLU A 116 13.14 -2.05 4.19
CA GLU A 116 11.71 -2.07 3.87
C GLU A 116 11.04 -3.37 4.31
N ARG A 117 11.72 -4.51 4.13
CA ARG A 117 11.21 -5.81 4.57
C ARG A 117 11.14 -5.91 6.09
N GLU A 118 12.14 -5.43 6.80
CA GLU A 118 12.15 -5.41 8.27
C GLU A 118 11.02 -4.52 8.81
N PHE A 119 10.87 -3.31 8.26
CA PHE A 119 9.80 -2.38 8.66
C PHE A 119 8.39 -2.95 8.40
N PHE A 120 8.18 -3.59 7.24
CA PHE A 120 6.89 -4.23 6.94
C PHE A 120 6.66 -5.47 7.83
N SER A 121 7.69 -6.28 8.07
CA SER A 121 7.60 -7.46 8.93
C SER A 121 7.24 -7.09 10.35
N GLU A 122 7.76 -5.97 10.86
CA GLU A 122 7.40 -5.46 12.19
C GLU A 122 5.89 -5.17 12.30
N PHE A 123 5.30 -4.55 11.28
CA PHE A 123 3.86 -4.33 11.23
C PHE A 123 3.06 -5.64 11.19
N ILE A 124 3.49 -6.61 10.38
CA ILE A 124 2.84 -7.93 10.30
C ILE A 124 2.92 -8.67 11.65
N GLU A 125 4.07 -8.67 12.30
CA GLU A 125 4.23 -9.33 13.59
C GLU A 125 3.36 -8.67 14.66
N MET A 126 3.25 -7.33 14.68
CA MET A 126 2.32 -6.63 15.58
C MET A 126 0.87 -7.10 15.44
N LEU A 127 0.40 -7.31 14.21
CA LEU A 127 -0.94 -7.83 13.95
C LEU A 127 -1.10 -9.26 14.46
N LYS A 128 -0.10 -10.13 14.26
CA LYS A 128 -0.15 -11.53 14.70
C LYS A 128 -0.17 -11.69 16.22
N ILE A 129 0.55 -10.83 16.94
CA ILE A 129 0.59 -10.86 18.40
C ILE A 129 -0.54 -10.02 19.03
N GLU A 130 -1.41 -9.43 18.20
CA GLU A 130 -2.53 -8.57 18.59
C GLU A 130 -2.09 -7.43 19.54
N LEU A 131 -0.87 -6.92 19.33
CA LEU A 131 -0.29 -5.87 20.14
C LEU A 131 -0.77 -4.53 19.62
N GLU A 132 -1.53 -3.82 20.46
CA GLU A 132 -2.18 -2.54 20.15
C GLU A 132 -3.33 -2.58 19.14
N PHE A 133 -3.49 -3.66 18.38
CA PHE A 133 -4.61 -3.88 17.47
C PHE A 133 -4.96 -5.37 17.41
N ASP A 134 -6.21 -5.70 17.73
CA ASP A 134 -6.80 -7.03 17.60
C ASP A 134 -7.67 -7.06 16.33
N TYR A 135 -7.25 -7.87 15.34
CA TYR A 135 -7.94 -7.95 14.06
C TYR A 135 -9.24 -8.77 14.12
N GLU A 136 -9.57 -9.41 15.24
CA GLU A 136 -10.89 -10.00 15.49
C GLU A 136 -11.84 -9.03 16.24
N ASP A 137 -11.30 -7.98 16.86
CA ASP A 137 -12.07 -7.03 17.67
C ASP A 137 -12.87 -6.01 16.85
N LYS A 138 -14.13 -5.81 17.24
CA LYS A 138 -15.05 -4.90 16.53
C LYS A 138 -14.76 -3.43 16.73
N ASP A 139 -14.24 -3.04 17.89
CA ASP A 139 -13.95 -1.64 18.19
C ASP A 139 -12.69 -1.18 17.43
N ASP A 140 -11.70 -2.06 17.30
CA ASP A 140 -10.49 -1.84 16.50
C ASP A 140 -10.80 -1.71 15.00
N TRP A 141 -11.64 -2.59 14.45
CA TRP A 141 -12.19 -2.39 13.08
C TRP A 141 -13.07 -1.14 12.98
N GLY A 142 -13.75 -0.78 14.08
CA GLY A 142 -14.44 0.49 14.27
C GLY A 142 -13.54 1.68 14.01
N TRP A 143 -12.32 1.67 14.55
CA TRP A 143 -11.32 2.70 14.33
C TRP A 143 -10.76 2.66 12.89
N ILE A 144 -10.44 1.48 12.36
CA ILE A 144 -9.94 1.32 10.98
C ILE A 144 -10.93 1.89 9.95
N CYS A 145 -12.22 1.56 10.08
CA CYS A 145 -13.24 1.96 9.13
C CYS A 145 -13.63 3.43 9.23
N ASN A 146 -13.62 4.01 10.44
CA ASN A 146 -14.21 5.32 10.69
C ASN A 146 -13.19 6.43 10.95
N THR A 147 -11.93 6.07 11.21
CA THR A 147 -10.84 7.00 11.51
C THR A 147 -9.66 6.80 10.57
N ALA A 148 -9.12 5.59 10.50
CA ALA A 148 -7.88 5.36 9.76
C ALA A 148 -8.09 5.32 8.24
N ASP A 149 -9.29 4.96 7.79
CA ASP A 149 -9.64 4.81 6.37
C ASP A 149 -8.65 3.86 5.65
N CYS A 150 -8.36 2.75 6.33
CA CYS A 150 -7.42 1.72 5.88
C CYS A 150 -8.08 0.35 5.65
N ARG A 151 -9.42 0.27 5.67
CA ARG A 151 -10.18 -1.00 5.66
C ARG A 151 -9.75 -1.96 4.55
N GLU A 152 -9.81 -1.52 3.30
CA GLU A 152 -9.49 -2.38 2.14
C GLU A 152 -8.03 -2.85 2.18
N TRP A 153 -7.11 -1.97 2.54
CA TRP A 153 -5.69 -2.28 2.63
C TRP A 153 -5.40 -3.26 3.79
N MET A 154 -6.03 -3.05 4.95
CA MET A 154 -5.91 -3.95 6.11
C MET A 154 -6.42 -5.36 5.81
N LEU A 155 -7.58 -5.47 5.15
CA LEU A 155 -8.12 -6.75 4.71
C LEU A 155 -7.14 -7.50 3.81
N GLU A 156 -6.55 -6.79 2.86
CA GLU A 156 -5.59 -7.38 1.92
C GLU A 156 -4.33 -7.88 2.65
N VAL A 157 -3.79 -7.07 3.58
CA VAL A 157 -2.62 -7.45 4.37
C VAL A 157 -2.89 -8.68 5.24
N ILE A 158 -4.02 -8.71 5.96
CA ILE A 158 -4.36 -9.86 6.82
C ILE A 158 -4.50 -11.13 5.98
N LYS A 159 -5.17 -11.05 4.83
CA LYS A 159 -5.36 -12.20 3.93
C LYS A 159 -4.06 -12.71 3.33
N GLN A 160 -3.14 -11.81 2.97
CA GLN A 160 -1.87 -12.21 2.38
C GLN A 160 -0.90 -12.81 3.40
N HIS A 161 -0.92 -12.35 4.66
CA HIS A 161 0.18 -12.61 5.60
C HIS A 161 -0.21 -13.30 6.92
N ILE A 162 -1.50 -13.40 7.23
CA ILE A 162 -1.99 -13.91 8.53
C ILE A 162 -3.02 -15.02 8.31
N ASP A 163 -4.18 -14.69 7.75
CA ASP A 163 -5.28 -15.62 7.52
C ASP A 163 -5.98 -15.33 6.18
N ALA A 164 -5.76 -16.22 5.20
CA ALA A 164 -6.28 -16.09 3.84
C ALA A 164 -7.82 -16.13 3.76
N ASP A 165 -8.47 -16.78 4.72
CA ASP A 165 -9.92 -16.94 4.77
C ASP A 165 -10.59 -15.89 5.67
N PHE A 166 -9.80 -14.93 6.19
CA PHE A 166 -10.28 -13.93 7.12
C PHE A 166 -11.46 -13.11 6.58
N VAL A 167 -12.44 -12.92 7.44
CA VAL A 167 -13.61 -12.05 7.21
C VAL A 167 -13.66 -11.04 8.34
N GLU A 168 -13.61 -9.76 8.00
CA GLU A 168 -13.68 -8.69 9.01
C GLU A 168 -15.01 -8.73 9.80
N PRO A 169 -14.99 -8.31 11.06
CA PRO A 169 -16.21 -8.14 11.85
C PRO A 169 -17.17 -7.13 11.22
N GLU A 170 -18.48 -7.34 11.41
CA GLU A 170 -19.48 -6.35 11.03
C GLU A 170 -19.35 -5.08 11.87
N VAL A 171 -18.94 -3.99 11.22
CA VAL A 171 -18.77 -2.67 11.84
C VAL A 171 -19.74 -1.66 11.25
N ARG A 172 -20.31 -0.82 12.11
CA ARG A 172 -21.15 0.29 11.68
C ARG A 172 -20.26 1.41 11.11
N ILE A 173 -20.26 1.53 9.78
CA ILE A 173 -19.58 2.63 9.08
C ILE A 173 -20.35 3.92 9.34
N ARG A 174 -19.68 4.90 9.94
CA ARG A 174 -20.18 6.27 10.06
C ARG A 174 -20.04 6.90 8.69
N THR A 175 -21.17 7.10 8.00
CA THR A 175 -21.21 7.98 6.85
C THR A 175 -20.85 9.38 7.34
N TYR A 176 -19.61 9.80 7.05
CA TYR A 176 -19.23 11.19 7.21
C TYR A 176 -20.18 11.98 6.30
N ARG A 177 -21.13 12.72 6.88
CA ARG A 177 -21.80 13.80 6.14
C ARG A 177 -20.67 14.68 5.63
N GLU A 178 -20.59 14.83 4.32
CA GLU A 178 -19.70 15.76 3.63
C GLU A 178 -19.59 17.03 4.48
N ARG A 179 -18.39 17.32 5.01
CA ARG A 179 -18.10 18.67 5.50
C ARG A 179 -18.14 19.52 4.25
N GLY A 180 -19.28 20.16 4.04
CA GLY A 180 -19.53 20.96 2.87
C GLY A 180 -18.51 22.10 2.74
N ARG A 181 -18.05 22.26 1.50
CA ARG A 181 -17.45 23.45 0.88
C ARG A 181 -16.11 23.94 1.44
#